data_AF-A0A1Q8LBG0-F1
#
_entry.id   AF-A0A1Q8LBG0-F1
#
_cell.length_a   1.000
_cell.length_b   1.000
_cell.length_c   1.000
_cell.angle_alpha   90.00
_cell.angle_beta   90.00
_cell.angle_gamma   90.00
#
_symmetry.space_group_name_H-M   'P 1'
#
loop_
_entity.id
_entity.type
_entity.pdbx_description
1 polymer ?
#
loop_
_entity_poly.entity_id
_entity_poly.type
_entity_poly.pdbx_seq_one_letter_code
_entity_poly.pdbx_strand_id
1 'polypeptide(L)' 'MRIMRMSCCGTEWVGPDRAHCCRRFGGCGAVFDDAALWDTHRPRGVCVTDPRELGLVATRNGIWQRALDAAG' A
#
# COMPACT_ATOMS: atom_id res chain seq x y z
N MET A 1 -19.85 11.46 1.30
CA MET A 1 -18.64 10.68 1.01
C MET A 1 -19.02 9.52 0.11
N ARG A 2 -18.52 9.43 -1.14
CA ARG A 2 -18.84 8.31 -2.05
C ARG A 2 -17.77 7.24 -1.86
N ILE A 3 -18.18 6.01 -1.50
CA ILE A 3 -17.25 4.87 -1.42
C ILE A 3 -16.84 4.51 -2.84
N MET A 4 -15.58 4.78 -3.18
CA MET A 4 -15.00 4.39 -4.46
C MET A 4 -14.12 3.15 -4.25
N ARG A 5 -14.44 2.08 -4.98
CA ARG A 5 -13.64 0.85 -5.00
C ARG A 5 -12.68 0.89 -6.18
N MET A 6 -11.43 0.53 -5.91
CA MET A 6 -10.34 0.43 -6.86
C MET A 6 -9.94 -1.04 -6.97
N SER A 7 -9.57 -1.48 -8.16
CA SER A 7 -9.13 -2.85 -8.40
C SER A 7 -7.99 -2.88 -9.41
N CYS A 8 -6.89 -3.57 -9.07
CA CYS A 8 -5.77 -3.79 -9.99
C CYS A 8 -5.03 -5.08 -9.63
N CYS A 9 -4.56 -5.82 -10.65
CA CYS A 9 -3.82 -7.07 -10.50
C CYS A 9 -4.40 -8.11 -9.51
N GLY A 10 -5.73 -8.16 -9.38
CA GLY A 10 -6.44 -9.04 -8.44
C GLY A 10 -6.49 -8.53 -7.00
N THR A 11 -5.94 -7.35 -6.71
CA THR A 11 -6.07 -6.65 -5.44
C THR A 11 -7.17 -5.61 -5.55
N GLU A 12 -7.98 -5.47 -4.49
CA GLU A 12 -9.05 -4.48 -4.39
C GLU A 12 -8.87 -3.63 -3.13
N TRP A 13 -9.22 -2.34 -3.21
CA TRP A 13 -9.19 -1.42 -2.07
C TRP A 13 -10.22 -0.30 -2.21
N VAL A 14 -10.47 0.41 -1.12
CA VAL A 14 -11.36 1.58 -1.08
C VAL A 14 -10.53 2.86 -1.05
N GLY A 15 -10.95 3.89 -1.78
CA GLY A 15 -10.32 5.21 -1.77
C GLY A 15 -9.34 5.41 -2.93
N PRO A 16 -9.45 6.51 -3.70
CA PRO A 16 -8.56 6.78 -4.83
C PRO A 16 -7.16 7.26 -4.41
N ASP A 17 -7.01 7.80 -3.20
CA ASP A 17 -5.77 8.41 -2.72
C ASP A 17 -4.68 7.38 -2.36
N ARG A 18 -5.04 6.09 -2.33
CA ARG A 18 -4.15 4.98 -1.98
C ARG A 18 -3.28 4.56 -3.16
N ALA A 19 -2.01 4.33 -2.87
CA ALA A 19 -1.02 3.96 -3.86
C ALA A 19 -0.84 2.43 -3.95
N HIS A 20 -0.87 1.88 -5.16
CA HIS A 20 -0.77 0.44 -5.39
C HIS A 20 0.52 0.06 -6.12
N CYS A 21 1.28 -0.89 -5.56
CA CYS A 21 2.46 -1.44 -6.21
C CYS A 21 2.06 -2.58 -7.15
N CYS A 22 1.78 -2.27 -8.42
CA CYS A 22 1.15 -3.19 -9.36
C CYS A 22 2.02 -4.38 -9.78
N ARG A 23 1.52 -5.61 -9.57
CA ARG A 23 2.20 -6.85 -10.00
C ARG A 23 2.37 -6.96 -11.51
N ARG A 24 1.47 -6.35 -12.29
CA ARG A 24 1.57 -6.35 -13.77
C ARG A 24 2.81 -5.62 -14.29
N PHE A 25 3.40 -4.73 -13.48
CA PHE A 25 4.61 -3.98 -13.80
C PHE A 25 5.80 -4.41 -12.92
N GLY A 26 5.77 -5.61 -12.35
CA GLY A 26 6.86 -6.13 -11.51
C GLY A 26 6.84 -5.67 -10.05
N GLY A 27 5.75 -5.06 -9.58
CA GLY A 27 5.54 -4.71 -8.18
C GLY A 27 5.10 -5.88 -7.28
N CYS A 28 5.04 -5.66 -5.98
CA CYS A 28 4.69 -6.70 -4.99
C CYS A 28 3.17 -6.94 -4.82
N GLY A 29 2.33 -6.05 -5.35
CA GLY A 29 0.86 -6.08 -5.25
C GLY A 29 0.29 -5.46 -3.98
N ALA A 30 1.15 -4.93 -3.10
CA ALA A 30 0.73 -4.23 -1.90
C ALA A 30 0.00 -2.92 -2.24
N VAL A 31 -0.90 -2.52 -1.34
CA VAL A 31 -1.55 -1.21 -1.38
C VAL A 31 -1.11 -0.44 -0.14
N PHE A 32 -0.75 0.81 -0.36
CA PHE A 32 -0.25 1.73 0.64
C PHE A 32 -1.24 2.87 0.78
N ASP A 33 -1.35 3.41 1.99
CA ASP A 33 -2.33 4.46 2.28
C ASP A 33 -2.08 5.74 1.47
N ASP A 34 -0.81 6.02 1.15
CA ASP A 34 -0.41 7.18 0.34
C ASP A 34 0.81 6.88 -0.57
N ALA A 35 1.06 7.79 -1.52
CA ALA A 35 2.15 7.67 -2.48
C ALA A 35 3.55 7.75 -1.85
N ALA A 36 3.74 8.46 -0.73
CA ALA A 36 5.05 8.54 -0.07
C ALA A 36 5.41 7.21 0.61
N LEU A 37 4.43 6.48 1.15
CA LEU A 37 4.62 5.11 1.60
C LEU A 37 4.98 4.17 0.46
N TRP A 38 4.34 4.35 -0.70
CA TRP A 38 4.72 3.62 -1.89
C TRP A 38 6.15 3.94 -2.35
N ASP A 39 6.63 5.18 -2.24
CA ASP A 39 8.02 5.47 -2.60
C ASP A 39 8.98 4.87 -1.56
N THR A 40 8.64 5.01 -0.28
CA THR A 40 9.44 4.52 0.86
C THR A 40 9.64 3.01 0.82
N HIS A 41 8.65 2.22 0.36
CA HIS A 41 8.81 0.76 0.23
C HIS A 41 9.78 0.33 -0.89
N ARG A 42 10.25 1.28 -1.71
CA ARG A 42 11.19 1.06 -2.80
C ARG A 42 12.44 1.95 -2.68
N PRO A 43 13.19 1.87 -1.57
CA PRO A 43 14.31 2.80 -1.32
C PRO A 43 15.43 2.73 -2.38
N ARG A 44 15.49 1.64 -3.15
CA ARG A 44 16.44 1.45 -4.27
C ARG A 44 15.73 1.13 -5.60
N GLY A 45 14.46 1.52 -5.73
CA GLY A 45 13.62 1.15 -6.88
C GLY A 45 13.16 -0.32 -6.87
N VAL A 46 13.53 -1.11 -5.87
CA VAL A 46 13.11 -2.51 -5.67
C VAL A 46 12.22 -2.57 -4.44
N CYS A 47 11.13 -3.34 -4.52
CA CYS A 47 10.24 -3.57 -3.38
C CYS A 47 11.02 -4.22 -2.24
N VAL A 48 10.85 -3.71 -1.02
CA VAL A 48 11.26 -4.48 0.16
C VAL A 48 10.48 -5.80 0.25
N THR A 49 11.12 -6.84 0.78
CA THR A 49 10.51 -8.15 0.93
C THR A 49 9.38 -8.12 1.95
N ASP A 50 9.58 -7.44 3.08
CA ASP A 50 8.56 -7.27 4.11
C ASP A 50 8.40 -5.78 4.49
N PRO A 51 7.22 -5.16 4.25
CA PRO A 51 6.98 -3.76 4.60
C PRO A 51 7.00 -3.46 6.10
N ARG A 52 6.92 -4.47 6.99
CA ARG A 52 6.99 -4.24 8.46
C ARG A 52 8.40 -3.88 8.89
N GLU A 53 9.42 -4.27 8.13
CA GLU A 53 10.81 -3.83 8.32
C GLU A 53 10.95 -2.31 8.22
N LEU A 54 10.00 -1.64 7.56
CA LEU A 54 9.90 -0.18 7.44
C LEU A 54 9.01 0.46 8.52
N GLY A 55 8.61 -0.30 9.54
CA GLY A 55 7.69 0.17 10.58
C GLY A 55 6.25 0.35 10.11
N LEU A 56 5.88 -0.24 8.97
CA LEU A 56 4.52 -0.18 8.45
C LEU A 56 3.64 -1.26 9.08
N VAL A 57 2.37 -0.92 9.25
CA VAL A 57 1.34 -1.81 9.78
C VAL A 57 0.28 -2.02 8.72
N ALA A 58 -0.10 -3.27 8.49
CA ALA A 58 -1.21 -3.60 7.61
C ALA A 58 -2.54 -3.49 8.36
N THR A 59 -3.51 -2.80 7.77
CA THR A 59 -4.92 -2.85 8.18
C THR A 59 -5.50 -4.26 7.97
N ARG A 60 -6.68 -4.53 8.54
CA ARG A 60 -7.44 -5.77 8.29
C ARG A 60 -7.72 -6.02 6.80
N ASN A 61 -7.79 -4.96 6.00
CA ASN A 61 -8.05 -5.03 4.56
C ASN A 61 -6.76 -5.06 3.72
N GLY A 62 -5.59 -5.27 4.34
CA GLY A 62 -4.31 -5.41 3.63
C GLY A 62 -3.71 -4.10 3.09
N ILE A 63 -4.18 -2.95 3.59
CA ILE A 63 -3.59 -1.63 3.29
C ILE A 63 -2.47 -1.33 4.27
N TRP A 64 -1.28 -1.02 3.77
CA TRP A 64 -0.13 -0.63 4.56
C TRP A 64 -0.17 0.87 4.90
N GLN A 65 -0.01 1.18 6.18
CA GLN A 65 0.01 2.53 6.71
C GLN A 65 1.13 2.69 7.75
N ARG A 66 1.44 3.92 8.15
CA ARG A 66 2.39 4.16 9.25
C ARG A 66 1.75 3.71 10.57
N ALA A 67 2.56 3.25 11.52
CA ALA A 67 2.06 2.79 12.81
C ALA A 67 1.23 3.84 13.57
N LEU A 68 1.55 5.13 13.40
CA LEU A 68 0.83 6.25 14.03
C LEU A 68 -0.60 6.40 13.49
N ASP A 69 -0.82 6.10 12.22
CA ASP A 69 -2.14 6.19 11.57
C ASP A 69 -3.04 4.98 11.90
N ALA A 70 -2.46 3.89 12.42
CA ALA A 70 -3.20 2.68 12.78
C ALA A 70 -3.93 2.77 14.14
N ALA A 71 -3.66 3.81 14.94
CA ALA A 71 -4.22 4.01 16.28
C ALA A 71 -5.52 4.85 16.33
N GLY A 72 -6.10 5.15 15.16
CA GLY A 72 -7.34 5.91 15.01
C GLY A 72 -8.60 5.07 14.93
#